data_AF-A0A8J4B602-F1
#
_entry.id   AF-A0A8J4B602-F1
#
_cell.length_a   1.000
_cell.length_b   1.000
_cell.length_c   1.000
_cell.angle_alpha   90.00
_cell.angle_beta   90.00
_cell.angle_gamma   90.00
#
_symmetry.space_group_name_H-M   'P 1'
#
loop_
_entity.id
_entity.type
_entity.pdbx_description
1 polymer ?
#
loop_
_entity_poly.entity_id
_entity_poly.type
_entity_poly.pdbx_seq_one_letter_code
_entity_poly.pdbx_strand_id
1 'polypeptide(L)'
;MFSAGASLTGLKPQIASLPCARSTAGSTSLQLYHVSCPIFTQAAMSYGPADTVAPSAVGSALGLIFSGVGGASQLPYTLAVRRHRQRLGPCRATLDSPEVAVLVDKMLASRPPPGNREKLSKCLALIEEVNSKDPSKVEYGGKRYPYRVLFGSWLASWVEKLDPGAPDELFVLARGKNLESWRLVEIKRDDYSPNTAGQKQWEADRKTWLANRLKAVMKEAGYVEASQKLVEDFMLNRDLPDPRDVRLYDVTGPMGTINFRLLELLLMVQTLRDAESLVFLEQTFPRMFEELPADEVLAAVKRELAGASKKCLATALQMPWSSLQRKLLGRALPAPPGWGSVLRELEGVAAASTHPGDWRYRDFDYE
;
A
#
# COMPACT_ATOMS: atom_id res chain seq x y z
N MET A 1 -40.92 -14.87 40.58
CA MET A 1 -42.20 -14.20 40.92
C MET A 1 -41.86 -12.97 41.77
N PHE A 2 -42.41 -11.79 41.43
CA PHE A 2 -42.28 -10.47 42.11
C PHE A 2 -40.82 -9.91 42.22
N SER A 3 -40.41 -8.74 41.72
CA SER A 3 -41.04 -7.40 41.48
C SER A 3 -41.39 -6.68 42.79
N ALA A 4 -41.01 -5.43 43.13
CA ALA A 4 -40.23 -4.35 42.46
C ALA A 4 -39.47 -3.53 43.58
N GLY A 5 -38.79 -2.38 43.40
CA GLY A 5 -38.47 -1.48 42.27
C GLY A 5 -38.32 0.00 42.72
N ALA A 6 -37.61 0.85 41.94
CA ALA A 6 -37.44 2.32 42.11
C ALA A 6 -36.66 2.83 43.36
N SER A 7 -36.00 4.01 43.40
CA SER A 7 -35.38 4.88 42.34
C SER A 7 -34.51 6.01 42.95
N LEU A 8 -33.46 6.44 42.22
CA LEU A 8 -32.84 7.79 42.14
C LEU A 8 -32.04 8.47 43.30
N THR A 9 -31.10 9.32 42.83
CA THR A 9 -30.22 10.30 43.53
C THR A 9 -29.10 9.74 44.41
N GLY A 10 -27.87 10.30 44.45
CA GLY A 10 -27.29 11.38 43.63
C GLY A 10 -26.20 12.14 44.39
N LEU A 11 -24.92 11.74 44.26
CA LEU A 11 -23.80 12.36 45.00
C LEU A 11 -22.56 12.61 44.11
N LYS A 12 -22.17 13.89 43.99
CA LYS A 12 -20.83 14.33 43.56
C LYS A 12 -19.87 14.29 44.77
N PRO A 13 -18.58 13.94 44.61
CA PRO A 13 -17.54 14.38 45.51
C PRO A 13 -17.13 15.83 45.21
N GLN A 14 -16.77 16.58 46.25
CA GLN A 14 -16.41 18.01 46.17
C GLN A 14 -14.94 18.24 45.81
N ILE A 15 -14.68 19.44 45.31
CA ILE A 15 -13.35 20.01 45.08
C ILE A 15 -12.70 20.33 46.43
N ALA A 16 -11.45 19.90 46.62
CA ALA A 16 -10.56 20.45 47.65
C ALA A 16 -9.46 21.29 46.98
N SER A 17 -9.31 22.53 47.42
CA SER A 17 -8.33 23.50 46.92
C SER A 17 -7.31 23.86 48.00
N LEU A 18 -6.29 24.64 47.62
CA LEU A 18 -5.20 25.29 48.39
C LEU A 18 -3.80 24.66 48.18
N PRO A 19 -2.72 25.47 48.25
CA PRO A 19 -2.61 26.84 47.76
C PRO A 19 -1.33 27.09 46.90
N CYS A 20 -1.26 28.28 46.33
CA CYS A 20 -0.14 28.75 45.51
C CYS A 20 1.11 29.09 46.35
N ALA A 21 2.31 28.73 45.86
CA ALA A 21 3.59 29.26 46.32
C ALA A 21 4.44 29.69 45.11
N ARG A 22 5.16 30.81 45.23
CA ARG A 22 5.82 31.53 44.13
C ARG A 22 7.28 31.85 44.50
N SER A 23 8.26 31.31 43.76
CA SER A 23 9.71 31.63 43.87
C SER A 23 10.45 31.00 42.68
N THR A 24 10.61 31.69 41.55
CA THR A 24 11.83 32.38 41.05
C THR A 24 13.00 31.51 40.55
N ALA A 25 13.25 31.63 39.24
CA ALA A 25 14.54 31.61 38.53
C ALA A 25 15.47 30.37 38.61
N GLY A 26 15.69 29.74 37.45
CA GLY A 26 16.71 28.72 37.21
C GLY A 26 16.79 28.37 35.73
N SER A 27 17.55 29.16 34.95
CA SER A 27 17.68 28.96 33.49
C SER A 27 18.66 27.84 33.16
N THR A 28 18.19 26.78 32.50
CA THR A 28 19.04 25.86 31.72
C THR A 28 18.31 25.39 30.46
N SER A 29 18.96 25.63 29.33
CA SER A 29 18.44 25.42 27.96
C SER A 29 18.03 23.97 27.68
N LEU A 30 16.78 23.77 27.25
CA LEU A 30 16.32 22.53 26.61
C LEU A 30 16.38 22.70 25.09
N GLN A 31 17.42 22.16 24.46
CA GLN A 31 17.47 22.04 23.00
C GLN A 31 16.47 20.99 22.52
N LEU A 32 15.30 21.45 22.08
CA LEU A 32 14.37 20.64 21.30
C LEU A 32 14.93 20.45 19.89
N TYR A 33 15.42 19.24 19.61
CA TYR A 33 15.81 18.85 18.26
C TYR A 33 14.57 18.74 17.36
N HIS A 34 14.30 19.79 16.59
CA HIS A 34 13.41 19.74 15.43
C HIS A 34 13.96 18.72 14.41
N VAL A 35 13.29 17.58 14.27
CA VAL A 35 13.48 16.69 13.12
C VAL A 35 12.33 16.96 12.15
N SER A 36 12.52 17.99 11.32
CA SER A 36 11.57 18.35 10.27
C SER A 36 11.60 17.31 9.16
N CYS A 37 10.53 16.50 9.04
CA CYS A 37 10.27 15.76 7.80
C CYS A 37 9.84 16.77 6.72
N PRO A 38 10.51 16.85 5.56
CA PRO A 38 10.02 17.64 4.45
C PRO A 38 8.81 16.93 3.82
N ILE A 39 7.62 17.43 4.12
CA ILE A 39 6.42 17.17 3.33
C ILE A 39 6.60 17.81 1.94
N PHE A 40 6.00 17.17 0.95
CA PHE A 40 6.18 17.41 -0.48
C PHE A 40 5.57 18.76 -0.93
N THR A 41 6.32 19.86 -0.90
CA THR A 41 5.88 21.15 -1.47
C THR A 41 6.12 21.21 -2.98
N GLN A 42 5.04 21.40 -3.74
CA GLN A 42 5.09 21.76 -5.15
C GLN A 42 5.57 23.21 -5.32
N ALA A 43 6.44 23.45 -6.31
CA ALA A 43 6.65 24.77 -6.88
C ALA A 43 6.16 24.75 -8.33
N ALA A 44 5.33 25.73 -8.71
CA ALA A 44 4.82 25.92 -10.06
C ALA A 44 5.46 27.16 -10.69
N MET A 45 5.87 27.05 -11.97
CA MET A 45 6.25 28.09 -12.97
C MET A 45 7.10 27.37 -14.04
N SER A 46 7.06 27.65 -15.35
CA SER A 46 6.11 28.36 -16.24
C SER A 46 6.46 27.98 -17.70
N TYR A 47 5.52 28.07 -18.66
CA TYR A 47 5.74 27.85 -20.12
C TYR A 47 6.79 28.83 -20.68
N GLY A 48 7.48 28.62 -21.83
CA GLY A 48 7.54 27.62 -22.92
C GLY A 48 8.65 28.08 -23.92
N PRO A 49 8.65 27.78 -25.24
CA PRO A 49 7.91 26.78 -26.02
C PRO A 49 8.82 25.81 -26.85
N ALA A 50 8.16 25.01 -27.69
CA ALA A 50 8.60 24.07 -28.74
C ALA A 50 10.04 24.08 -29.31
N ASP A 51 10.51 22.87 -29.67
CA ASP A 51 10.93 22.61 -31.06
C ASP A 51 10.76 21.14 -31.48
N THR A 52 10.38 20.91 -32.74
CA THR A 52 10.04 19.59 -33.32
C THR A 52 11.17 19.02 -34.19
N VAL A 53 11.61 17.78 -33.92
CA VAL A 53 12.35 16.96 -34.91
C VAL A 53 11.94 15.49 -34.82
N ALA A 54 11.47 14.92 -35.93
CA ALA A 54 11.43 13.49 -36.19
C ALA A 54 12.61 13.09 -37.09
N PRO A 55 13.08 11.83 -37.04
CA PRO A 55 12.95 10.97 -38.22
C PRO A 55 12.69 9.48 -37.85
N SER A 56 11.78 8.77 -38.53
CA SER A 56 11.92 8.00 -39.79
C SER A 56 12.42 6.55 -39.59
N ALA A 57 11.92 5.62 -40.40
CA ALA A 57 12.12 4.17 -40.24
C ALA A 57 12.75 3.49 -41.49
N VAL A 58 13.79 2.67 -41.25
CA VAL A 58 14.37 1.60 -42.11
C VAL A 58 15.07 0.60 -41.14
N GLY A 59 15.09 -0.73 -41.31
CA GLY A 59 14.43 -1.59 -42.29
C GLY A 59 14.78 -3.09 -42.14
N SER A 60 14.44 -3.86 -43.17
CA SER A 60 14.73 -5.28 -43.47
C SER A 60 16.22 -5.68 -43.50
N ALA A 61 16.67 -6.95 -43.46
CA ALA A 61 16.09 -8.28 -43.15
C ALA A 61 17.22 -9.36 -43.17
N LEU A 62 16.86 -10.65 -43.12
CA LEU A 62 17.70 -11.87 -43.28
C LEU A 62 18.62 -12.20 -42.08
N GLY A 63 18.77 -13.45 -41.61
CA GLY A 63 18.13 -14.73 -41.99
C GLY A 63 19.18 -15.85 -42.08
N LEU A 64 19.00 -16.97 -41.36
CA LEU A 64 19.68 -18.26 -41.62
C LEU A 64 19.02 -19.42 -40.85
N ILE A 65 19.35 -20.66 -41.23
CA ILE A 65 18.42 -21.80 -41.27
C ILE A 65 19.12 -23.15 -40.93
N PHE A 66 18.36 -24.07 -40.31
CA PHE A 66 18.56 -25.54 -40.11
C PHE A 66 19.64 -26.12 -39.15
N SER A 67 19.12 -26.70 -38.05
CA SER A 67 19.34 -28.08 -37.52
C SER A 67 20.64 -28.58 -36.85
N GLY A 68 20.44 -29.26 -35.71
CA GLY A 68 21.39 -30.15 -35.02
C GLY A 68 20.74 -30.80 -33.79
N VAL A 69 20.76 -32.14 -33.69
CA VAL A 69 20.07 -32.94 -32.65
C VAL A 69 20.94 -33.10 -31.39
N GLY A 70 20.36 -32.98 -30.20
CA GLY A 70 21.02 -33.34 -28.93
C GLY A 70 20.14 -33.07 -27.71
N GLY A 71 19.79 -34.10 -26.94
CA GLY A 71 18.82 -33.99 -25.85
C GLY A 71 19.44 -33.55 -24.52
N ALA A 72 18.78 -32.60 -23.85
CA ALA A 72 18.85 -32.41 -22.39
C ALA A 72 17.52 -31.82 -21.91
N SER A 73 16.77 -32.57 -21.11
CA SER A 73 15.46 -32.15 -20.58
C SER A 73 15.61 -31.13 -19.44
N GLN A 74 15.87 -29.87 -19.78
CA GLN A 74 15.74 -28.72 -18.88
C GLN A 74 14.50 -27.91 -19.24
N LEU A 75 13.40 -28.15 -18.52
CA LEU A 75 12.19 -27.32 -18.62
C LEU A 75 12.44 -25.95 -17.98
N PRO A 76 12.32 -24.83 -18.71
CA PRO A 76 12.67 -23.52 -18.18
C PRO A 76 11.60 -23.00 -17.21
N TYR A 77 12.01 -22.69 -15.98
CA TYR A 77 11.23 -21.93 -15.00
C TYR A 77 11.13 -20.45 -15.41
N THR A 78 10.26 -20.15 -16.38
CA THR A 78 9.88 -18.76 -16.72
C THR A 78 8.38 -18.66 -16.91
N LEU A 79 7.66 -18.19 -15.88
CA LEU A 79 6.26 -17.77 -16.00
C LEU A 79 6.18 -16.48 -16.82
N ALA A 80 6.18 -16.62 -18.14
CA ALA A 80 5.99 -15.50 -19.05
C ALA A 80 4.55 -14.95 -18.91
N VAL A 81 4.39 -13.85 -18.15
CA VAL A 81 3.11 -13.16 -17.97
C VAL A 81 2.68 -12.54 -19.30
N ARG A 82 1.88 -13.31 -20.07
CA ARG A 82 1.44 -12.97 -21.42
C ARG A 82 0.34 -11.90 -21.34
N ARG A 83 0.74 -10.62 -21.33
CA ARG A 83 -0.18 -9.47 -21.29
C ARG A 83 -1.03 -9.41 -22.55
N HIS A 84 -2.27 -9.91 -22.49
CA HIS A 84 -3.23 -9.75 -23.58
C HIS A 84 -3.66 -8.28 -23.69
N ARG A 85 -3.11 -7.55 -24.67
CA ARG A 85 -3.56 -6.19 -25.03
C ARG A 85 -4.88 -6.24 -25.83
N GLN A 86 -5.98 -6.54 -25.16
CA GLN A 86 -7.31 -6.17 -25.64
C GLN A 86 -7.75 -4.88 -24.93
N ARG A 87 -8.08 -3.83 -25.68
CA ARG A 87 -8.67 -2.59 -25.14
C ARG A 87 -10.16 -2.82 -24.88
N LEU A 88 -10.48 -3.49 -23.77
CA LEU A 88 -11.83 -3.53 -23.22
C LEU A 88 -12.14 -2.20 -22.47
N GLY A 89 -13.42 -1.83 -22.42
CA GLY A 89 -13.90 -0.60 -21.77
C GLY A 89 -13.70 -0.56 -20.24
N PRO A 90 -14.10 0.55 -19.57
CA PRO A 90 -13.59 0.96 -18.25
C PRO A 90 -14.04 0.13 -17.04
N CYS A 91 -14.59 -1.06 -17.25
CA CYS A 91 -14.92 -2.00 -16.18
C CYS A 91 -13.64 -2.74 -15.77
N ARG A 92 -12.92 -2.22 -14.76
CA ARG A 92 -11.84 -2.99 -14.12
C ARG A 92 -12.45 -4.14 -13.32
N ALA A 93 -11.93 -5.36 -13.47
CA ALA A 93 -12.25 -6.43 -12.51
C ALA A 93 -11.24 -6.37 -11.37
N THR A 94 -11.73 -6.41 -10.14
CA THR A 94 -10.89 -6.51 -8.93
C THR A 94 -11.09 -7.87 -8.31
N LEU A 95 -10.32 -8.21 -7.28
CA LEU A 95 -10.59 -9.41 -6.47
C LEU A 95 -12.00 -9.38 -5.85
N ASP A 96 -12.55 -8.18 -5.62
CA ASP A 96 -13.91 -7.96 -5.13
C ASP A 96 -15.01 -8.06 -6.22
N SER A 97 -14.68 -8.39 -7.48
CA SER A 97 -15.67 -8.66 -8.53
C SER A 97 -16.28 -10.06 -8.30
N PRO A 98 -17.60 -10.25 -8.42
CA PRO A 98 -18.29 -11.46 -7.94
C PRO A 98 -17.76 -12.76 -8.57
N GLU A 99 -17.46 -12.73 -9.88
CA GLU A 99 -16.86 -13.85 -10.61
C GLU A 99 -15.48 -14.24 -10.05
N VAL A 100 -14.64 -13.25 -9.75
CA VAL A 100 -13.27 -13.45 -9.24
C VAL A 100 -13.29 -13.85 -7.76
N ALA A 101 -14.18 -13.26 -6.96
CA ALA A 101 -14.36 -13.58 -5.56
C ALA A 101 -14.66 -15.08 -5.35
N VAL A 102 -15.53 -15.68 -6.18
CA VAL A 102 -15.80 -17.14 -6.15
C VAL A 102 -14.55 -17.98 -6.47
N LEU A 103 -13.62 -17.49 -7.30
CA LEU A 103 -12.34 -18.17 -7.54
C LEU A 103 -11.39 -18.03 -6.35
N VAL A 104 -11.37 -16.86 -5.69
CA VAL A 104 -10.61 -16.61 -4.46
C VAL A 104 -11.15 -17.48 -3.32
N ASP A 105 -12.46 -17.58 -3.13
CA ASP A 105 -13.06 -18.44 -2.10
C ASP A 105 -12.69 -19.92 -2.30
N LYS A 106 -12.71 -20.41 -3.55
CA LYS A 106 -12.24 -21.76 -3.90
C LYS A 106 -10.75 -21.95 -3.61
N MET A 107 -9.92 -20.96 -3.89
CA MET A 107 -8.49 -20.97 -3.56
C MET A 107 -8.28 -21.02 -2.05
N LEU A 108 -8.94 -20.14 -1.29
CA LEU A 108 -8.86 -20.07 0.17
C LEU A 108 -9.31 -21.39 0.82
N ALA A 109 -10.40 -21.98 0.33
CA ALA A 109 -10.89 -23.29 0.78
C ALA A 109 -9.92 -24.45 0.46
N SER A 110 -9.00 -24.28 -0.50
CA SER A 110 -7.96 -25.26 -0.84
C SER A 110 -6.64 -25.05 -0.10
N ARG A 111 -6.45 -23.93 0.63
CA ARG A 111 -5.24 -23.70 1.41
C ARG A 111 -5.16 -24.69 2.58
N PRO A 112 -3.98 -25.26 2.89
CA PRO A 112 -3.81 -26.01 4.12
C PRO A 112 -3.98 -25.08 5.33
N PRO A 113 -4.52 -25.57 6.46
CA PRO A 113 -4.60 -24.78 7.69
C PRO A 113 -3.18 -24.39 8.17
N PRO A 114 -3.03 -23.25 8.85
CA PRO A 114 -1.73 -22.82 9.38
C PRO A 114 -1.20 -23.82 10.41
N GLY A 115 -0.20 -24.61 10.02
CA GLY A 115 0.54 -25.51 10.92
C GLY A 115 1.55 -24.78 11.79
N ASN A 116 2.43 -25.52 12.48
CA ASN A 116 3.53 -24.93 13.25
C ASN A 116 4.54 -24.23 12.32
N ARG A 117 4.79 -22.93 12.53
CA ARG A 117 5.62 -22.08 11.66
C ARG A 117 6.97 -21.73 12.31
N GLU A 118 7.81 -22.74 12.53
CA GLU A 118 9.14 -22.59 13.15
C GLU A 118 10.09 -21.70 12.32
N LYS A 119 10.05 -21.82 10.98
CA LYS A 119 10.84 -20.96 10.07
C LYS A 119 10.40 -19.50 10.14
N LEU A 120 9.08 -19.26 10.20
CA LEU A 120 8.53 -17.91 10.29
C LEU A 120 8.93 -17.27 11.62
N SER A 121 8.68 -17.94 12.75
CA SER A 121 9.04 -17.42 14.07
C SER A 121 10.53 -17.11 14.18
N LYS A 122 11.42 -17.98 13.66
CA LYS A 122 12.86 -17.68 13.54
C LYS A 122 13.14 -16.43 12.69
N CYS A 123 12.53 -16.32 11.51
CA CYS A 123 12.72 -15.16 10.62
C CYS A 123 12.22 -13.85 11.25
N LEU A 124 11.06 -13.88 11.91
CA LEU A 124 10.49 -12.71 12.58
C LEU A 124 11.34 -12.28 13.78
N ALA A 125 11.92 -13.22 14.53
CA ALA A 125 12.85 -12.93 15.61
C ALA A 125 14.13 -12.23 15.10
N LEU A 126 14.70 -12.69 13.98
CA LEU A 126 15.85 -12.04 13.34
C LEU A 126 15.52 -10.62 12.83
N ILE A 127 14.36 -10.45 12.18
CA ILE A 127 13.85 -9.13 11.76
C ILE A 127 13.69 -8.19 12.98
N GLU A 128 13.18 -8.70 14.10
CA GLU A 128 12.97 -7.91 15.31
C GLU A 128 14.28 -7.58 16.03
N GLU A 129 15.23 -8.51 16.14
CA GLU A 129 16.57 -8.24 16.68
C GLU A 129 17.27 -7.14 15.88
N VAL A 130 17.17 -7.21 14.54
CA VAL A 130 17.71 -6.19 13.65
C VAL A 130 17.00 -4.84 13.87
N ASN A 131 15.66 -4.81 13.81
CA ASN A 131 14.87 -3.59 14.01
C ASN A 131 14.96 -3.00 15.43
N SER A 132 15.36 -3.78 16.43
CA SER A 132 15.60 -3.29 17.80
C SER A 132 16.73 -2.26 17.90
N LYS A 133 17.62 -2.24 16.89
CA LYS A 133 18.78 -1.35 16.78
C LYS A 133 18.43 0.01 16.15
N ASP A 134 17.16 0.27 15.84
CA ASP A 134 16.66 1.59 15.42
C ASP A 134 16.85 2.62 16.54
N PRO A 135 17.57 3.74 16.30
CA PRO A 135 17.73 4.81 17.28
C PRO A 135 16.41 5.54 17.59
N SER A 136 15.44 5.49 16.67
CA SER A 136 14.15 6.17 16.77
C SER A 136 13.24 5.43 17.73
N LYS A 137 12.88 6.04 18.88
CA LYS A 137 12.00 5.44 19.88
C LYS A 137 10.69 6.21 19.99
N VAL A 138 9.59 5.47 20.05
CA VAL A 138 8.21 6.00 20.16
C VAL A 138 7.55 5.41 21.39
N GLU A 139 6.73 6.22 22.06
CA GLU A 139 5.89 5.76 23.17
C GLU A 139 4.56 5.20 22.64
N TYR A 140 4.24 3.97 23.02
CA TYR A 140 3.01 3.28 22.67
C TYR A 140 2.55 2.44 23.87
N GLY A 141 1.29 2.58 24.28
CA GLY A 141 0.75 1.88 25.45
C GLY A 141 1.51 2.14 26.76
N GLY A 142 2.09 3.34 26.94
CA GLY A 142 2.88 3.71 28.12
C GLY A 142 4.29 3.10 28.18
N LYS A 143 4.77 2.46 27.10
CA LYS A 143 6.13 1.89 26.99
C LYS A 143 6.86 2.47 25.78
N ARG A 144 8.19 2.60 25.88
CA ARG A 144 9.07 3.04 24.77
C ARG A 144 9.53 1.84 23.96
N TYR A 145 9.29 1.88 22.65
CA TYR A 145 9.73 0.87 21.70
C TYR A 145 10.48 1.51 20.52
N PRO A 146 11.42 0.78 19.87
CA PRO A 146 12.00 1.20 18.60
C PRO A 146 10.93 1.27 17.51
N TYR A 147 10.94 2.33 16.70
CA TYR A 147 9.84 2.63 15.77
C TYR A 147 9.66 1.54 14.70
N ARG A 148 10.74 1.00 14.13
CA ARG A 148 10.62 -0.09 13.14
C ARG A 148 10.06 -1.39 13.70
N VAL A 149 10.28 -1.69 14.99
CA VAL A 149 9.67 -2.87 15.65
C VAL A 149 8.15 -2.68 15.74
N LEU A 150 7.70 -1.52 16.25
CA LEU A 150 6.27 -1.19 16.33
C LEU A 150 5.60 -1.21 14.95
N PHE A 151 6.18 -0.51 13.97
CA PHE A 151 5.59 -0.40 12.62
C PHE A 151 5.38 -1.78 11.98
N GLY A 152 6.39 -2.66 12.05
CA GLY A 152 6.26 -4.02 11.55
C GLY A 152 5.17 -4.81 12.29
N SER A 153 5.07 -4.64 13.62
CA SER A 153 4.04 -5.33 14.43
C SER A 153 2.62 -4.87 14.09
N TRP A 154 2.39 -3.57 13.85
CA TRP A 154 1.09 -3.05 13.42
C TRP A 154 0.67 -3.64 12.07
N LEU A 155 1.57 -3.60 11.08
CA LEU A 155 1.32 -4.11 9.73
C LEU A 155 1.01 -5.62 9.77
N ALA A 156 1.79 -6.41 10.52
CA ALA A 156 1.53 -7.84 10.69
C ALA A 156 0.18 -8.12 11.36
N SER A 157 -0.20 -7.33 12.38
CA SER A 157 -1.50 -7.49 13.05
C SER A 157 -2.70 -7.18 12.12
N TRP A 158 -2.51 -6.30 11.13
CA TRP A 158 -3.53 -6.02 10.11
C TRP A 158 -3.56 -7.10 9.02
N VAL A 159 -2.41 -7.62 8.61
CA VAL A 159 -2.35 -8.80 7.73
C VAL A 159 -3.07 -9.99 8.35
N GLU A 160 -2.84 -10.29 9.63
CA GLU A 160 -3.52 -11.39 10.33
C GLU A 160 -5.05 -11.25 10.37
N LYS A 161 -5.57 -10.01 10.56
CA LYS A 161 -7.01 -9.71 10.52
C LYS A 161 -7.60 -9.80 9.11
N LEU A 162 -6.82 -9.43 8.09
CA LEU A 162 -7.27 -9.39 6.69
C LEU A 162 -7.20 -10.77 6.04
N ASP A 163 -6.15 -11.54 6.28
CA ASP A 163 -5.97 -12.92 5.81
C ASP A 163 -5.34 -13.79 6.92
N PRO A 164 -6.16 -14.42 7.80
CA PRO A 164 -5.66 -15.33 8.84
C PRO A 164 -4.94 -16.57 8.29
N GLY A 165 -5.20 -16.91 7.01
CA GLY A 165 -4.57 -18.04 6.31
C GLY A 165 -3.34 -17.64 5.50
N ALA A 166 -2.82 -16.41 5.66
CA ALA A 166 -1.77 -15.86 4.82
C ALA A 166 -0.47 -16.70 4.81
N PRO A 167 0.23 -16.75 3.67
CA PRO A 167 1.52 -17.44 3.55
C PRO A 167 2.60 -16.73 4.37
N ASP A 168 3.64 -17.48 4.75
CA ASP A 168 4.77 -16.99 5.57
C ASP A 168 5.42 -15.74 4.95
N GLU A 169 5.58 -15.72 3.63
CA GLU A 169 6.18 -14.62 2.88
C GLU A 169 5.44 -13.30 3.12
N LEU A 170 4.11 -13.30 3.32
CA LEU A 170 3.34 -12.08 3.57
C LEU A 170 3.62 -11.52 4.97
N PHE A 171 3.77 -12.39 5.98
CA PHE A 171 4.16 -11.97 7.33
C PHE A 171 5.61 -11.49 7.40
N VAL A 172 6.52 -12.14 6.66
CA VAL A 172 7.91 -11.69 6.50
C VAL A 172 7.96 -10.31 5.82
N LEU A 173 7.17 -10.09 4.77
CA LEU A 173 7.03 -8.77 4.14
C LEU A 173 6.48 -7.72 5.11
N ALA A 174 5.39 -8.03 5.84
CA ALA A 174 4.76 -7.10 6.78
C ALA A 174 5.72 -6.62 7.88
N ARG A 175 6.51 -7.53 8.46
CA ARG A 175 7.52 -7.19 9.49
C ARG A 175 8.80 -6.62 8.89
N GLY A 176 9.15 -7.00 7.66
CA GLY A 176 10.44 -6.73 7.01
C GLY A 176 10.48 -5.57 6.01
N LYS A 177 9.35 -5.02 5.57
CA LYS A 177 9.32 -4.00 4.49
C LYS A 177 10.15 -2.74 4.79
N ASN A 178 10.29 -2.38 6.06
CA ASN A 178 11.08 -1.23 6.52
C ASN A 178 12.33 -1.64 7.32
N LEU A 179 12.82 -2.87 7.15
CA LEU A 179 13.99 -3.44 7.83
C LEU A 179 15.22 -2.54 7.68
N GLU A 180 15.85 -2.16 8.80
CA GLU A 180 17.04 -1.28 8.84
C GLU A 180 16.91 0.07 8.09
N SER A 181 15.70 0.52 7.77
CA SER A 181 15.46 1.70 6.93
C SER A 181 16.02 3.03 7.49
N TRP A 182 16.45 3.09 8.75
CA TRP A 182 17.20 4.22 9.32
C TRP A 182 18.63 4.34 8.73
N ARG A 183 19.24 3.25 8.24
CA ARG A 183 20.53 3.28 7.55
C ARG A 183 20.46 3.83 6.13
N LEU A 184 19.26 4.01 5.55
CA LEU A 184 19.12 4.59 4.21
C LEU A 184 19.62 6.04 4.10
N VAL A 185 19.93 6.69 5.23
CA VAL A 185 20.66 7.97 5.30
C VAL A 185 22.10 7.84 4.75
N GLU A 186 22.68 6.65 4.78
CA GLU A 186 23.97 6.33 4.15
C GLU A 186 23.91 6.46 2.62
N ILE A 187 22.74 6.22 1.99
CA ILE A 187 22.50 6.37 0.55
C ILE A 187 22.00 7.80 0.27
N LYS A 188 22.95 8.75 0.19
CA LYS A 188 22.63 10.17 0.02
C LYS A 188 22.02 10.46 -1.35
N ARG A 189 21.21 11.50 -1.42
CA ARG A 189 20.65 11.97 -2.71
C ARG A 189 21.72 12.63 -3.58
N ASP A 190 22.73 13.26 -2.99
CA ASP A 190 23.69 14.11 -3.69
C ASP A 190 24.69 13.32 -4.55
N ASP A 191 24.89 12.02 -4.26
CA ASP A 191 25.75 11.12 -5.03
C ASP A 191 25.17 10.76 -6.42
N TYR A 192 23.91 11.14 -6.68
CA TYR A 192 23.17 10.84 -7.90
C TYR A 192 22.90 12.09 -8.73
N SER A 193 22.92 11.96 -10.05
CA SER A 193 22.65 13.09 -10.96
C SER A 193 21.35 13.86 -10.60
N PRO A 194 21.32 15.19 -10.76
CA PRO A 194 20.17 16.02 -10.35
C PRO A 194 18.94 15.90 -11.27
N ASN A 195 18.95 14.97 -12.23
CA ASN A 195 17.86 14.73 -13.17
C ASN A 195 16.92 13.60 -12.70
N THR A 196 15.83 13.40 -13.45
CA THR A 196 14.81 12.37 -13.18
C THR A 196 15.36 10.94 -13.25
N ALA A 197 16.45 10.68 -13.99
CA ALA A 197 17.08 9.36 -14.04
C ALA A 197 17.88 9.09 -12.76
N GLY A 198 18.67 10.05 -12.27
CA GLY A 198 19.36 9.97 -10.98
C GLY A 198 18.41 9.81 -9.79
N GLN A 199 17.25 10.49 -9.81
CA GLN A 199 16.20 10.23 -8.81
C GLN A 199 15.71 8.78 -8.84
N LYS A 200 15.39 8.24 -10.03
CA LYS A 200 14.93 6.85 -10.17
C LYS A 200 15.99 5.83 -9.76
N GLN A 201 17.27 6.11 -10.02
CA GLN A 201 18.40 5.30 -9.56
C GLN A 201 18.48 5.29 -8.03
N TRP A 202 18.46 6.47 -7.39
CA TRP A 202 18.45 6.60 -5.93
C TRP A 202 17.27 5.85 -5.27
N GLU A 203 16.06 5.96 -5.84
CA GLU A 203 14.89 5.21 -5.37
C GLU A 203 15.03 3.69 -5.57
N ALA A 204 15.65 3.25 -6.67
CA ALA A 204 15.89 1.84 -6.96
C ALA A 204 16.96 1.23 -6.05
N ASP A 205 18.06 1.94 -5.78
CA ASP A 205 19.14 1.47 -4.91
C ASP A 205 18.68 1.34 -3.47
N ARG A 206 17.88 2.30 -2.97
CA ARG A 206 17.26 2.21 -1.63
C ARG A 206 16.32 1.01 -1.51
N LYS A 207 15.53 0.70 -2.54
CA LYS A 207 14.69 -0.53 -2.56
C LYS A 207 15.53 -1.80 -2.62
N THR A 208 16.58 -1.80 -3.45
CA THR A 208 17.50 -2.92 -3.63
C THR A 208 18.24 -3.25 -2.34
N TRP A 209 18.66 -2.22 -1.59
CA TRP A 209 19.28 -2.37 -0.28
C TRP A 209 18.33 -3.05 0.73
N LEU A 210 17.08 -2.59 0.83
CA LEU A 210 16.07 -3.21 1.70
C LEU A 210 15.75 -4.65 1.29
N ALA A 211 15.59 -4.91 -0.01
CA ALA A 211 15.32 -6.24 -0.56
C ALA A 211 16.46 -7.22 -0.27
N ASN A 212 17.71 -6.80 -0.51
CA ASN A 212 18.91 -7.60 -0.22
C ASN A 212 19.04 -7.92 1.27
N ARG A 213 18.74 -6.94 2.15
CA ARG A 213 18.83 -7.15 3.61
C ARG A 213 17.77 -8.14 4.10
N LEU A 214 16.52 -8.01 3.63
CA LEU A 214 15.45 -8.95 3.99
C LEU A 214 15.71 -10.36 3.45
N LYS A 215 16.22 -10.46 2.21
CA LYS A 215 16.65 -11.71 1.58
C LYS A 215 17.75 -12.43 2.39
N ALA A 216 18.73 -11.70 2.91
CA ALA A 216 19.77 -12.26 3.78
C ALA A 216 19.16 -12.87 5.07
N VAL A 217 18.24 -12.16 5.73
CA VAL A 217 17.56 -12.65 6.94
C VAL A 217 16.71 -13.89 6.65
N MET A 218 16.00 -13.93 5.50
CA MET A 218 15.27 -15.14 5.08
C MET A 218 16.19 -16.35 4.80
N LYS A 219 17.39 -16.10 4.25
CA LYS A 219 18.41 -17.13 4.02
C LYS A 219 18.92 -17.71 5.35
N GLU A 220 19.21 -16.86 6.33
CA GLU A 220 19.59 -17.26 7.70
C GLU A 220 18.48 -18.03 8.42
N ALA A 221 17.21 -17.69 8.14
CA ALA A 221 16.05 -18.42 8.65
C ALA A 221 15.80 -19.79 7.96
N GLY A 222 16.44 -20.07 6.82
CA GLY A 222 16.31 -21.35 6.11
C GLY A 222 15.13 -21.43 5.13
N TYR A 223 14.73 -20.29 4.54
CA TYR A 223 13.77 -20.26 3.42
C TYR A 223 14.44 -20.67 2.10
N VAL A 224 13.66 -21.30 1.22
CA VAL A 224 14.11 -21.70 -0.12
C VAL A 224 14.26 -20.47 -1.02
N GLU A 225 15.14 -20.54 -2.01
CA GLU A 225 15.42 -19.44 -2.96
C GLU A 225 14.15 -18.93 -3.68
N ALA A 226 13.15 -19.79 -3.93
CA ALA A 226 11.87 -19.37 -4.52
C ALA A 226 11.10 -18.38 -3.62
N SER A 227 11.02 -18.62 -2.32
CA SER A 227 10.40 -17.71 -1.34
C SER A 227 11.22 -16.43 -1.17
N GLN A 228 12.55 -16.55 -1.13
CA GLN A 228 13.46 -15.40 -1.08
C GLN A 228 13.27 -14.49 -2.30
N LYS A 229 13.19 -15.07 -3.50
CA LYS A 229 12.97 -14.33 -4.75
C LYS A 229 11.58 -13.68 -4.79
N LEU A 230 10.53 -14.36 -4.33
CA LEU A 230 9.20 -13.76 -4.22
C LEU A 230 9.24 -12.50 -3.33
N VAL A 231 9.84 -12.58 -2.15
CA VAL A 231 9.95 -11.42 -1.25
C VAL A 231 10.82 -10.29 -1.86
N GLU A 232 11.91 -10.64 -2.56
CA GLU A 232 12.71 -9.67 -3.33
C GLU A 232 11.88 -8.96 -4.42
N ASP A 233 11.10 -9.73 -5.20
CA ASP A 233 10.22 -9.22 -6.26
C ASP A 233 9.14 -8.28 -5.68
N PHE A 234 8.57 -8.61 -4.51
CA PHE A 234 7.65 -7.74 -3.77
C PHE A 234 8.30 -6.42 -3.33
N MET A 235 9.50 -6.47 -2.76
CA MET A 235 10.24 -5.29 -2.28
C MET A 235 10.67 -4.37 -3.44
N LEU A 236 11.09 -4.94 -4.56
CA LEU A 236 11.47 -4.21 -5.77
C LEU A 236 10.26 -3.72 -6.59
N ASN A 237 9.07 -4.29 -6.37
CA ASN A 237 7.88 -4.16 -7.22
C ASN A 237 8.13 -4.67 -8.65
N ARG A 238 8.88 -5.79 -8.77
CA ARG A 238 9.21 -6.47 -10.03
C ARG A 238 8.23 -7.61 -10.29
N ASP A 239 7.75 -7.73 -11.51
CA ASP A 239 6.90 -8.83 -12.02
C ASP A 239 5.64 -9.18 -11.20
N LEU A 240 5.18 -8.28 -10.33
CA LEU A 240 3.95 -8.44 -9.55
C LEU A 240 2.69 -8.23 -10.41
N PRO A 241 1.60 -8.98 -10.16
CA PRO A 241 0.30 -8.70 -10.75
C PRO A 241 -0.41 -7.54 -10.02
N ASP A 242 -1.12 -6.65 -10.73
CA ASP A 242 -1.87 -5.56 -10.12
C ASP A 242 -3.32 -5.98 -9.83
N PRO A 243 -3.75 -6.09 -8.55
CA PRO A 243 -5.12 -6.46 -8.19
C PRO A 243 -6.18 -5.42 -8.57
N ARG A 244 -5.77 -4.22 -9.04
CA ARG A 244 -6.69 -3.21 -9.57
C ARG A 244 -7.32 -3.58 -10.91
N ASP A 245 -6.72 -4.48 -11.70
CA ASP A 245 -7.32 -4.99 -12.93
C ASP A 245 -6.91 -6.44 -13.23
N VAL A 246 -7.65 -7.37 -12.63
CA VAL A 246 -7.43 -8.83 -12.74
C VAL A 246 -7.60 -9.33 -14.18
N ARG A 247 -8.33 -8.60 -15.04
CA ARG A 247 -8.58 -8.96 -16.46
C ARG A 247 -7.31 -9.05 -17.31
N LEU A 248 -6.22 -8.42 -16.85
CA LEU A 248 -4.92 -8.46 -17.51
C LEU A 248 -4.22 -9.82 -17.39
N TYR A 249 -4.74 -10.72 -16.54
CA TYR A 249 -4.13 -12.00 -16.21
C TYR A 249 -5.12 -13.15 -16.40
N ASP A 250 -4.60 -14.29 -16.87
CA ASP A 250 -5.39 -15.50 -17.04
C ASP A 250 -5.51 -16.26 -15.71
N VAL A 251 -6.52 -15.90 -14.93
CA VAL A 251 -6.87 -16.55 -13.65
C VAL A 251 -7.58 -17.90 -13.83
N THR A 252 -8.09 -18.18 -15.02
CA THR A 252 -8.76 -19.42 -15.42
C THR A 252 -8.05 -19.99 -16.64
N GLY A 253 -6.92 -20.65 -16.39
CA GLY A 253 -6.02 -21.17 -17.41
C GLY A 253 -6.63 -22.24 -18.31
N PRO A 254 -5.81 -22.93 -19.13
CA PRO A 254 -6.32 -23.86 -20.14
C PRO A 254 -7.27 -24.90 -19.53
N MET A 255 -8.36 -25.18 -20.27
CA MET A 255 -9.48 -26.01 -19.85
C MET A 255 -10.26 -25.50 -18.60
N GLY A 256 -10.16 -24.21 -18.27
CA GLY A 256 -10.88 -23.62 -17.13
C GLY A 256 -10.27 -23.94 -15.77
N THR A 257 -9.00 -24.37 -15.74
CA THR A 257 -8.28 -24.67 -14.50
C THR A 257 -7.94 -23.39 -13.74
N ILE A 258 -8.30 -23.31 -12.45
CA ILE A 258 -8.09 -22.09 -11.66
C ILE A 258 -6.60 -21.94 -11.32
N ASN A 259 -6.01 -20.80 -11.68
CA ASN A 259 -4.61 -20.50 -11.40
C ASN A 259 -4.44 -19.98 -9.96
N PHE A 260 -4.53 -20.89 -8.98
CA PHE A 260 -4.41 -20.55 -7.55
C PHE A 260 -3.13 -19.78 -7.23
N ARG A 261 -1.98 -20.09 -7.85
CA ARG A 261 -0.72 -19.35 -7.60
C ARG A 261 -0.80 -17.88 -8.00
N LEU A 262 -1.49 -17.57 -9.10
CA LEU A 262 -1.69 -16.19 -9.55
C LEU A 262 -2.69 -15.44 -8.66
N LEU A 263 -3.79 -16.08 -8.28
CA LEU A 263 -4.77 -15.52 -7.35
C LEU A 263 -4.16 -15.25 -5.96
N GLU A 264 -3.30 -16.15 -5.49
CA GLU A 264 -2.55 -16.03 -4.23
C GLU A 264 -1.64 -14.79 -4.27
N LEU A 265 -0.87 -14.61 -5.34
CA LEU A 265 -0.01 -13.43 -5.54
C LEU A 265 -0.82 -12.13 -5.62
N LEU A 266 -1.93 -12.11 -6.37
CA LEU A 266 -2.85 -10.97 -6.42
C LEU A 266 -3.40 -10.62 -5.03
N LEU A 267 -3.82 -11.62 -4.26
CA LEU A 267 -4.37 -11.45 -2.92
C LEU A 267 -3.31 -10.97 -1.92
N MET A 268 -2.07 -11.49 -1.99
CA MET A 268 -0.95 -11.00 -1.19
C MET A 268 -0.66 -9.51 -1.47
N VAL A 269 -0.62 -9.08 -2.75
CA VAL A 269 -0.42 -7.67 -3.12
C VAL A 269 -1.54 -6.78 -2.60
N GLN A 270 -2.80 -7.22 -2.72
CA GLN A 270 -3.95 -6.45 -2.21
C GLN A 270 -3.95 -6.38 -0.68
N THR A 271 -3.70 -7.50 0.01
CA THR A 271 -3.70 -7.59 1.47
C THR A 271 -2.60 -6.74 2.09
N LEU A 272 -1.39 -6.72 1.50
CA LEU A 272 -0.29 -5.86 1.95
C LEU A 272 -0.63 -4.36 1.79
N ARG A 273 -1.23 -3.99 0.64
CA ARG A 273 -1.70 -2.61 0.39
C ARG A 273 -2.80 -2.18 1.36
N ASP A 274 -3.78 -3.06 1.60
CA ASP A 274 -4.89 -2.82 2.51
C ASP A 274 -4.38 -2.66 3.96
N ALA A 275 -3.45 -3.51 4.39
CA ALA A 275 -2.83 -3.41 5.71
C ALA A 275 -2.04 -2.10 5.87
N GLU A 276 -1.30 -1.66 4.84
CA GLU A 276 -0.61 -0.36 4.84
C GLU A 276 -1.59 0.82 4.92
N SER A 277 -2.70 0.75 4.19
CA SER A 277 -3.77 1.75 4.24
C SER A 277 -4.42 1.83 5.63
N LEU A 278 -4.65 0.69 6.29
CA LEU A 278 -5.22 0.63 7.64
C LEU A 278 -4.23 1.12 8.71
N VAL A 279 -2.94 0.77 8.62
CA VAL A 279 -1.90 1.32 9.51
C VAL A 279 -1.79 2.84 9.35
N PHE A 280 -1.84 3.36 8.12
CA PHE A 280 -1.88 4.79 7.87
C PHE A 280 -3.09 5.47 8.53
N LEU A 281 -4.28 4.91 8.36
CA LEU A 281 -5.51 5.44 8.97
C LEU A 281 -5.49 5.37 10.51
N GLU A 282 -4.91 4.31 11.08
CA GLU A 282 -4.86 4.13 12.53
C GLU A 282 -3.82 5.03 13.21
N GLN A 283 -2.61 5.12 12.66
CA GLN A 283 -1.45 5.71 13.33
C GLN A 283 -1.08 7.11 12.84
N THR A 284 -1.29 7.39 11.54
CA THR A 284 -0.81 8.61 10.88
C THR A 284 -1.92 9.63 10.69
N PHE A 285 -3.09 9.20 10.21
CA PHE A 285 -4.23 10.07 9.90
C PHE A 285 -4.71 10.93 11.09
N PRO A 286 -4.78 10.44 12.36
CA PRO A 286 -5.19 11.30 13.47
C PRO A 286 -4.25 12.49 13.68
N ARG A 287 -2.93 12.27 13.60
CA ARG A 287 -1.91 13.33 13.74
C ARG A 287 -1.97 14.31 12.57
N MET A 288 -2.04 13.79 11.34
CA MET A 288 -2.21 14.63 10.15
C MET A 288 -3.48 15.48 10.20
N PHE A 289 -4.57 14.97 10.78
CA PHE A 289 -5.82 15.70 10.93
C PHE A 289 -5.72 16.88 11.92
N GLU A 290 -4.78 16.82 12.87
CA GLU A 290 -4.51 17.90 13.83
C GLU A 290 -3.47 18.91 13.32
N GLU A 291 -2.50 18.44 12.53
CA GLU A 291 -1.34 19.25 12.07
C GLU A 291 -1.53 19.93 10.70
N LEU A 292 -2.35 19.37 9.80
CA LEU A 292 -2.40 19.79 8.38
C LEU A 292 -3.79 20.31 7.96
N PRO A 293 -3.86 21.20 6.93
CA PRO A 293 -5.13 21.68 6.41
C PRO A 293 -5.98 20.57 5.80
N ALA A 294 -7.30 20.68 5.95
CA ALA A 294 -8.25 19.62 5.62
C ALA A 294 -8.17 19.11 4.16
N ASP A 295 -7.80 19.98 3.21
CA ASP A 295 -7.68 19.61 1.79
C ASP A 295 -6.44 18.75 1.49
N GLU A 296 -5.32 18.98 2.19
CA GLU A 296 -4.13 18.12 2.11
C GLU A 296 -4.40 16.76 2.75
N VAL A 297 -5.07 16.74 3.91
CA VAL A 297 -5.50 15.51 4.58
C VAL A 297 -6.46 14.71 3.67
N LEU A 298 -7.42 15.37 3.04
CA LEU A 298 -8.33 14.76 2.06
C LEU A 298 -7.56 14.17 0.87
N ALA A 299 -6.60 14.91 0.30
CA ALA A 299 -5.79 14.45 -0.82
C ALA A 299 -4.89 13.26 -0.44
N ALA A 300 -4.35 13.24 0.78
CA ALA A 300 -3.59 12.12 1.30
C ALA A 300 -4.47 10.87 1.49
N VAL A 301 -5.60 10.97 2.20
CA VAL A 301 -6.51 9.84 2.42
C VAL A 301 -7.04 9.28 1.08
N LYS A 302 -7.35 10.15 0.11
CA LYS A 302 -7.72 9.72 -1.26
C LYS A 302 -6.62 8.94 -1.98
N ARG A 303 -5.35 9.29 -1.75
CA ARG A 303 -4.18 8.60 -2.34
C ARG A 303 -3.99 7.23 -1.70
N GLU A 304 -4.05 7.13 -0.37
CA GLU A 304 -3.86 5.87 0.34
C GLU A 304 -5.02 4.89 0.09
N LEU A 305 -6.26 5.37 0.03
CA LEU A 305 -7.42 4.54 -0.31
C LEU A 305 -7.55 4.23 -1.82
N ALA A 306 -6.63 4.70 -2.67
CA ALA A 306 -6.69 4.47 -4.11
C ALA A 306 -6.44 2.99 -4.46
N GLY A 307 -7.51 2.22 -4.64
CA GLY A 307 -7.44 0.79 -4.92
C GLY A 307 -7.17 -0.06 -3.67
N ALA A 308 -7.66 0.40 -2.51
CA ALA A 308 -7.97 -0.45 -1.36
C ALA A 308 -9.18 -1.37 -1.68
N SER A 309 -9.23 -2.56 -1.07
CA SER A 309 -10.35 -3.50 -1.27
C SER A 309 -11.64 -3.05 -0.58
N LYS A 310 -12.78 -3.65 -0.96
CA LYS A 310 -14.05 -3.46 -0.22
C LYS A 310 -13.91 -3.85 1.25
N LYS A 311 -13.15 -4.91 1.56
CA LYS A 311 -12.88 -5.34 2.95
C LYS A 311 -12.10 -4.28 3.73
N CYS A 312 -11.08 -3.67 3.11
CA CYS A 312 -10.33 -2.57 3.70
C CYS A 312 -11.22 -1.34 3.95
N LEU A 313 -12.04 -0.93 2.97
CA LEU A 313 -12.93 0.23 3.11
C LEU A 313 -14.00 0.01 4.19
N ALA A 314 -14.59 -1.19 4.27
CA ALA A 314 -15.53 -1.55 5.33
C ALA A 314 -14.88 -1.53 6.72
N THR A 315 -13.67 -2.08 6.83
CA THR A 315 -12.89 -2.08 8.09
C THR A 315 -12.54 -0.66 8.51
N ALA A 316 -12.06 0.17 7.58
CA ALA A 316 -11.76 1.58 7.81
C ALA A 316 -12.99 2.36 8.32
N LEU A 317 -14.20 2.09 7.80
CA LEU A 317 -15.43 2.76 8.26
C LEU A 317 -15.91 2.31 9.64
N GLN A 318 -15.53 1.12 10.11
CA GLN A 318 -15.88 0.59 11.43
C GLN A 318 -14.97 1.10 12.56
N MET A 319 -13.84 1.74 12.23
CA MET A 319 -12.89 2.29 13.21
C MET A 319 -13.48 3.46 14.02
N PRO A 320 -13.00 3.72 15.26
CA PRO A 320 -13.57 4.70 16.18
C PRO A 320 -13.20 6.16 15.82
N TRP A 321 -13.84 6.70 14.79
CA TRP A 321 -13.64 8.08 14.34
C TRP A 321 -14.50 9.12 15.08
N SER A 322 -13.97 10.33 15.23
CA SER A 322 -14.76 11.53 15.56
C SER A 322 -15.72 11.93 14.44
N SER A 323 -16.72 12.76 14.74
CA SER A 323 -17.74 13.20 13.76
C SER A 323 -17.16 13.98 12.57
N LEU A 324 -16.09 14.75 12.77
CA LEU A 324 -15.41 15.49 11.70
C LEU A 324 -14.55 14.57 10.84
N GLN A 325 -13.79 13.65 11.45
CA GLN A 325 -13.01 12.64 10.74
C GLN A 325 -13.90 11.76 9.85
N ARG A 326 -15.08 11.34 10.33
CA ARG A 326 -16.05 10.58 9.50
C ARG A 326 -16.50 11.36 8.26
N LYS A 327 -16.75 12.67 8.40
CA LYS A 327 -17.15 13.53 7.27
C LYS A 327 -16.01 13.66 6.24
N LEU A 328 -14.76 13.81 6.68
CA LEU A 328 -13.61 13.85 5.78
C LEU A 328 -13.41 12.50 5.09
N LEU A 329 -13.40 11.41 5.85
CA LEU A 329 -13.26 10.05 5.31
C LEU A 329 -14.35 9.74 4.28
N GLY A 330 -15.61 10.09 4.55
CA GLY A 330 -16.71 9.94 3.59
C GLY A 330 -16.53 10.72 2.29
N ARG A 331 -15.85 11.89 2.31
CA ARG A 331 -15.47 12.65 1.11
C ARG A 331 -14.21 12.10 0.41
N ALA A 332 -13.45 11.24 1.08
CA ALA A 332 -12.22 10.65 0.58
C ALA A 332 -12.40 9.22 0.02
N LEU A 333 -13.49 8.54 0.38
CA LEU A 333 -13.85 7.23 -0.21
C LEU A 333 -13.95 7.32 -1.74
N PRO A 334 -13.55 6.26 -2.47
CA PRO A 334 -13.82 6.15 -3.90
C PRO A 334 -15.33 6.10 -4.16
N ALA A 335 -15.77 6.73 -5.25
CA ALA A 335 -17.16 6.62 -5.69
C ALA A 335 -17.54 5.14 -5.91
N PRO A 336 -18.77 4.71 -5.57
CA PRO A 336 -19.15 3.31 -5.65
C PRO A 336 -19.00 2.77 -7.09
N PRO A 337 -18.58 1.50 -7.26
CA PRO A 337 -18.45 0.90 -8.58
C PRO A 337 -19.80 0.93 -9.32
N GLY A 338 -19.79 1.42 -10.55
CA GLY A 338 -21.02 1.69 -11.32
C GLY A 338 -21.58 3.10 -11.16
N TRP A 339 -21.17 3.91 -10.16
CA TRP A 339 -21.62 5.31 -10.08
C TRP A 339 -21.15 6.13 -11.28
N GLY A 340 -20.00 5.80 -11.86
CA GLY A 340 -19.51 6.39 -13.11
C GLY A 340 -20.24 5.95 -14.38
N SER A 341 -21.01 4.85 -14.35
CA SER A 341 -21.95 4.50 -15.43
C SER A 341 -23.30 5.16 -15.20
N VAL A 342 -23.81 5.19 -13.96
CA VAL A 342 -25.02 5.94 -13.58
C VAL A 342 -24.87 7.43 -13.91
N LEU A 343 -23.74 8.06 -13.57
CA LEU A 343 -23.46 9.44 -13.98
C LEU A 343 -23.35 9.60 -15.51
N ARG A 344 -22.84 8.60 -16.23
CA ARG A 344 -22.75 8.64 -17.71
C ARG A 344 -24.10 8.38 -18.39
N GLU A 345 -25.02 7.69 -17.73
CA GLU A 345 -26.41 7.51 -18.15
C GLU A 345 -27.23 8.76 -17.84
N LEU A 346 -27.01 9.41 -16.70
CA LEU A 346 -27.65 10.67 -16.30
C LEU A 346 -27.15 11.90 -17.09
N GLU A 347 -25.83 12.01 -17.31
CA GLU A 347 -25.21 13.12 -18.06
C GLU A 347 -25.11 12.84 -19.56
N GLY A 348 -25.42 11.61 -19.99
CA GLY A 348 -25.34 11.15 -21.37
C GLY A 348 -23.91 10.96 -21.91
N VAL A 349 -23.83 10.40 -23.11
CA VAL A 349 -22.56 10.17 -23.83
C VAL A 349 -21.83 11.48 -24.16
N ALA A 350 -22.57 12.60 -24.29
CA ALA A 350 -22.04 13.93 -24.60
C ALA A 350 -21.04 14.45 -23.53
N ALA A 351 -21.27 14.15 -22.25
CA ALA A 351 -20.43 14.60 -21.14
C ALA A 351 -19.00 14.02 -21.14
N ALA A 352 -18.74 12.99 -21.95
CA ALA A 352 -17.40 12.44 -22.16
C ALA A 352 -16.68 13.02 -23.40
N SER A 353 -17.33 13.93 -24.15
CA SER A 353 -16.73 14.59 -25.30
C SER A 353 -16.14 15.94 -24.92
N THR A 354 -14.86 16.15 -25.24
CA THR A 354 -14.20 17.48 -25.21
C THR A 354 -14.57 18.33 -26.43
N HIS A 355 -15.68 18.02 -27.10
CA HIS A 355 -16.06 18.62 -28.38
C HIS A 355 -16.87 19.90 -28.12
N PRO A 356 -16.68 21.00 -28.88
CA PRO A 356 -17.44 22.25 -28.74
C PRO A 356 -18.92 22.19 -29.18
N GLY A 357 -19.60 21.07 -28.89
CA GLY A 357 -21.04 20.87 -29.08
C GLY A 357 -21.76 20.35 -27.83
N ASP A 358 -21.11 20.38 -26.66
CA ASP A 358 -21.76 20.03 -25.38
C ASP A 358 -22.78 21.13 -24.99
N TRP A 359 -23.95 20.71 -24.53
CA TRP A 359 -25.07 21.60 -24.18
C TRP A 359 -24.74 22.55 -23.03
N ARG A 360 -23.72 22.23 -22.24
CA ARG A 360 -23.15 23.09 -21.19
C ARG A 360 -22.54 24.39 -21.73
N TYR A 361 -22.19 24.44 -23.02
CA TYR A 361 -21.69 25.64 -23.70
C TYR A 361 -22.73 26.26 -24.64
N ARG A 362 -24.00 25.86 -24.56
CA ARG A 362 -25.07 26.37 -25.42
C ARG A 362 -25.29 27.89 -25.29
N ASP A 363 -25.03 28.41 -24.08
CA ASP A 363 -25.18 29.82 -23.72
C ASP A 363 -23.80 30.48 -23.46
N PHE A 364 -22.71 29.86 -23.94
CA PHE A 364 -21.35 30.35 -23.77
C PHE A 364 -20.94 31.10 -25.05
N ASP A 365 -20.92 32.43 -24.98
CA ASP A 365 -20.43 33.25 -26.09
C ASP A 365 -18.93 33.00 -26.32
N TYR A 366 -18.56 32.87 -27.59
CA TYR A 366 -17.17 32.65 -28.04
C TYR A 366 -16.63 33.88 -28.82
N GLU A 367 -17.32 35.02 -28.76
CA GLU A 367 -16.89 36.32 -29.32
C GLU A 367 -16.03 37.13 -28.33
#